data_AF-A0A2S1T1T6-F1
#
_entry.id   AF-A0A2S1T1T6-F1
#
_cell.length_a   1.000
_cell.length_b   1.000
_cell.length_c   1.000
_cell.angle_alpha   90.00
_cell.angle_beta   90.00
_cell.angle_gamma   90.00
#
_symmetry.space_group_name_H-M   'P 1'
#
loop_
_entity.id
_entity.type
_entity.pdbx_description
1 polymer ?
#
loop_
_entity_poly.entity_id
_entity_poly.type
_entity_poly.pdbx_seq_one_letter_code
_entity_poly.pdbx_strand_id
1 'polypeptide(L)'
;MSTLLLGRWDHGGNLVITESHQVEDGDQATIDALVEDQDDADSMAWSCAFDVDRHADAVQRAFEEYVRDGFDAEGLIDEVEGFEPVTA
;
A
#
# COMPACT_ATOMS: atom_id res chain seq x y z
N MET A 1 15.06 4.27 -5.21
CA MET A 1 13.80 4.04 -5.94
C MET A 1 12.76 3.86 -4.87
N SER A 2 11.56 4.34 -5.10
CA SER A 2 10.46 4.21 -4.15
C SER A 2 9.47 3.17 -4.66
N THR A 3 8.88 2.43 -3.72
CA THR A 3 7.78 1.52 -4.02
C THR A 3 6.47 2.22 -3.67
N LEU A 4 5.65 2.48 -4.68
CA LEU A 4 4.25 2.89 -4.51
C LEU A 4 3.40 1.64 -4.32
N LEU A 5 2.66 1.60 -3.21
CA LEU A 5 1.61 0.63 -2.99
C LEU A 5 0.26 1.30 -3.22
N LEU A 6 -0.58 0.62 -3.99
CA LEU A 6 -1.97 0.96 -4.21
C LEU A 6 -2.82 -0.16 -3.63
N GLY A 7 -3.85 0.22 -2.90
CA GLY A 7 -4.77 -0.72 -2.26
C GLY A 7 -6.09 -0.07 -1.91
N ARG A 8 -6.86 -0.77 -1.10
CA ARG A 8 -8.12 -0.27 -0.57
C ARG A 8 -8.39 -0.82 0.82
N TRP A 9 -9.23 -0.12 1.55
CA TRP A 9 -9.80 -0.63 2.78
C TRP A 9 -10.96 -1.56 2.48
N ASP A 10 -10.93 -2.77 3.05
CA ASP A 10 -12.08 -3.68 3.04
C ASP A 10 -13.06 -3.31 4.18
N HIS A 11 -14.33 -3.69 4.04
CA HIS A 11 -15.37 -3.50 5.06
C HIS A 11 -15.06 -4.19 6.39
N GLY A 12 -14.19 -5.19 6.41
CA GLY A 12 -13.65 -5.82 7.61
C GLY A 12 -12.52 -5.05 8.29
N GLY A 13 -12.15 -3.87 7.78
CA GLY A 13 -11.06 -3.06 8.34
C GLY A 13 -9.67 -3.53 7.94
N ASN A 14 -9.54 -4.35 6.90
CA ASN A 14 -8.24 -4.78 6.40
C ASN A 14 -7.73 -3.82 5.32
N LEU A 15 -6.43 -3.51 5.34
CA LEU A 15 -5.76 -2.85 4.23
C LEU A 15 -5.40 -3.90 3.17
N VAL A 16 -6.02 -3.83 2.01
CA VAL A 16 -5.79 -4.77 0.91
C VAL A 16 -4.93 -4.11 -0.15
N ILE A 17 -3.70 -4.57 -0.33
CA ILE A 17 -2.78 -4.09 -1.37
C ILE A 17 -3.13 -4.81 -2.67
N THR A 18 -3.47 -4.04 -3.70
CA THR A 18 -3.94 -4.56 -4.99
C THR A 18 -2.93 -4.35 -6.11
N GLU A 19 -2.10 -3.31 -6.02
CA GLU A 19 -1.04 -3.04 -6.99
C GLU A 19 0.24 -2.51 -6.32
N SER A 20 1.36 -2.72 -7.00
CA SER A 20 2.67 -2.23 -6.56
C SER A 20 3.49 -1.77 -7.75
N HIS A 21 4.02 -0.55 -7.66
CA HIS A 21 4.80 0.08 -8.71
C HIS A 21 6.13 0.58 -8.16
N GLN A 22 7.19 0.38 -8.94
CA GLN A 22 8.48 1.04 -8.69
C GLN A 22 8.46 2.40 -9.38
N VAL A 23 8.64 3.47 -8.60
CA VAL A 23 8.67 4.85 -9.08
C VAL A 23 10.01 5.50 -8.71
N GLU A 24 10.46 6.43 -9.54
CA GLU A 24 11.65 7.21 -9.21
C GLU A 24 11.39 8.13 -8.01
N ASP A 25 12.42 8.32 -7.19
CA ASP A 25 12.30 9.13 -5.97
C ASP A 25 11.97 10.59 -6.32
N GLY A 26 10.84 11.08 -5.82
CA GLY A 26 10.35 12.43 -6.11
C GLY A 26 9.57 12.57 -7.42
N ASP A 27 9.26 11.47 -8.12
CA ASP A 27 8.42 11.50 -9.33
C ASP A 27 6.92 11.58 -8.98
N GLN A 28 6.52 12.73 -8.47
CA GLN A 28 5.14 13.00 -8.05
C GLN A 28 4.15 12.85 -9.21
N ALA A 29 4.57 13.16 -10.45
CA ALA A 29 3.68 13.09 -11.61
C ALA A 29 3.26 11.65 -11.93
N THR A 30 4.17 10.68 -11.81
CA THR A 30 3.84 9.26 -11.98
C THR A 30 2.96 8.76 -10.84
N ILE A 31 3.24 9.18 -9.60
CA ILE A 31 2.42 8.82 -8.43
C ILE A 31 0.99 9.35 -8.61
N ASP A 32 0.84 10.63 -8.93
CA ASP A 32 -0.47 11.26 -9.11
C ASP A 32 -1.27 10.57 -10.22
N ALA A 33 -0.63 10.25 -11.35
CA ALA A 33 -1.28 9.54 -12.45
C ALA A 33 -1.76 8.13 -12.06
N LEU A 34 -0.96 7.39 -11.28
CA LEU A 34 -1.31 6.05 -10.80
C LEU A 34 -2.45 6.10 -9.77
N VAL A 35 -2.43 7.10 -8.88
CA VAL A 35 -3.49 7.31 -7.88
C VAL A 35 -4.79 7.79 -8.55
N GLU A 36 -4.72 8.63 -9.58
CA GLU A 36 -5.90 9.06 -10.34
C GLU A 36 -6.54 7.91 -11.14
N ASP A 37 -5.75 6.95 -11.62
CA ASP A 37 -6.24 5.76 -12.32
C ASP A 37 -6.83 4.70 -11.36
N GLN A 38 -6.50 4.80 -10.08
CA GLN A 38 -7.05 3.97 -9.01
C GLN A 38 -8.53 4.32 -8.77
N ASP A 39 -9.39 3.92 -9.70
CA ASP A 39 -10.84 4.07 -9.66
C ASP A 39 -11.43 3.20 -8.54
N ASP A 40 -11.69 3.80 -7.38
CA ASP A 40 -12.34 3.10 -6.27
C ASP A 40 -13.79 3.58 -6.12
N ALA A 41 -14.69 2.76 -6.67
CA ALA A 41 -16.13 2.99 -6.67
C ALA A 41 -16.72 3.15 -5.25
N ASP A 42 -16.02 2.68 -4.22
CA ASP A 42 -16.45 2.71 -2.82
C ASP A 42 -15.77 3.82 -2.00
N SER A 43 -14.92 4.66 -2.63
CA SER A 43 -14.12 5.71 -1.97
C SER A 43 -13.23 5.19 -0.83
N MET A 44 -12.83 3.93 -0.91
CA MET A 44 -11.93 3.25 0.02
C MET A 44 -10.52 3.09 -0.53
N ALA A 45 -10.22 3.71 -1.67
CA ALA A 45 -8.87 3.78 -2.24
C ALA A 45 -7.85 4.26 -1.20
N TRP A 46 -6.72 3.58 -1.20
CA TRP A 46 -5.55 3.92 -0.41
C TRP A 46 -4.31 3.81 -1.30
N SER A 47 -3.39 4.75 -1.11
CA SER A 47 -2.11 4.76 -1.81
C SER A 47 -1.03 5.29 -0.88
N CYS A 48 0.14 4.67 -0.85
CA CYS A 48 1.29 5.19 -0.12
C CYS A 48 2.61 4.80 -0.78
N ALA A 49 3.52 5.77 -0.88
CA ALA A 49 4.86 5.56 -1.41
C ALA A 49 5.86 5.40 -0.26
N PHE A 50 6.65 4.33 -0.33
CA PHE A 50 7.72 4.06 0.63
C PHE A 50 9.07 4.15 -0.07
N ASP A 51 10.03 4.81 0.60
CA ASP A 51 11.44 4.94 0.16
C ASP A 51 12.19 3.61 0.36
N VAL A 52 11.74 2.58 -0.34
CA VAL A 52 12.29 1.22 -0.33
C VAL A 52 12.19 0.66 -1.74
N ASP A 53 13.18 -0.14 -2.15
CA ASP A 53 13.27 -0.66 -3.51
C ASP A 53 12.52 -2.00 -3.71
N ARG A 54 11.97 -2.59 -2.64
CA ARG A 54 11.31 -3.90 -2.66
C ARG A 54 9.87 -3.82 -2.18
N HIS A 55 8.99 -4.51 -2.89
CA HIS A 55 7.58 -4.67 -2.54
C HIS A 55 7.40 -5.24 -1.13
N ALA A 56 8.05 -6.36 -0.79
CA ALA A 56 7.96 -6.95 0.54
C ALA A 56 8.36 -5.99 1.68
N ASP A 57 9.39 -5.17 1.46
CA ASP A 57 9.82 -4.17 2.44
C ASP A 57 8.79 -3.03 2.56
N ALA A 58 8.17 -2.63 1.44
CA ALA A 58 7.09 -1.65 1.42
C ALA A 58 5.84 -2.16 2.15
N VAL A 59 5.47 -3.42 1.92
CA VAL A 59 4.33 -4.07 2.59
C VAL A 59 4.57 -4.19 4.08
N GLN A 60 5.79 -4.57 4.50
CA GLN A 60 6.15 -4.58 5.92
C GLN A 60 6.03 -3.19 6.55
N ARG A 61 6.50 -2.13 5.88
CA ARG A 61 6.38 -0.75 6.35
C ARG A 61 4.92 -0.30 6.43
N ALA A 62 4.10 -0.65 5.45
CA ALA A 62 2.66 -0.39 5.47
C ALA A 62 1.96 -1.12 6.63
N PHE A 63 2.33 -2.36 6.90
CA PHE A 63 1.81 -3.10 8.05
C PHE A 63 2.21 -2.42 9.36
N GLU A 64 3.49 -2.04 9.52
CA GLU A 64 3.96 -1.36 10.72
C GLU A 64 3.21 -0.04 10.95
N GLU A 65 3.08 0.79 9.91
CA GLU A 65 2.54 2.14 10.04
C GLU A 65 1.01 2.18 10.17
N TYR A 66 0.29 1.31 9.48
CA TYR A 66 -1.18 1.37 9.41
C TYR A 66 -1.90 0.27 10.21
N VAL A 67 -1.22 -0.83 10.53
CA VAL A 67 -1.80 -1.95 11.30
C VAL A 67 -1.22 -2.04 12.70
N ARG A 68 0.11 -1.99 12.85
CA ARG A 68 0.76 -2.15 14.15
C ARG A 68 0.67 -0.87 14.99
N ASP A 69 1.09 0.25 14.41
CA ASP A 69 1.10 1.56 15.05
C ASP A 69 -0.12 2.42 14.65
N GLY A 70 -0.77 2.06 13.54
CA GLY A 70 -2.01 2.68 13.07
C GLY A 70 -3.23 2.13 13.83
N PHE A 71 -4.20 3.00 14.11
CA PHE A 71 -5.43 2.63 14.83
C PHE A 71 -6.56 2.13 13.91
N ASP A 72 -6.31 2.05 12.60
CA ASP A 72 -7.36 1.96 11.59
C ASP A 72 -7.46 0.59 10.89
N ALA A 73 -6.43 -0.27 11.00
CA ALA A 73 -6.43 -1.58 10.35
C ALA A 73 -6.48 -2.77 11.32
N GLU A 74 -7.33 -3.75 11.03
CA GLU A 74 -7.34 -5.07 11.68
C GLU A 74 -6.22 -5.98 11.13
N GLY A 75 -5.79 -5.74 9.89
CA GLY A 75 -4.80 -6.55 9.19
C GLY A 75 -4.37 -5.92 7.86
N LEU A 76 -3.31 -6.47 7.27
CA LEU A 76 -2.88 -6.15 5.91
C LEU A 76 -2.88 -7.43 5.07
N ILE A 77 -3.49 -7.34 3.89
CA ILE A 77 -3.57 -8.43 2.91
C ILE A 77 -2.84 -7.96 1.66
N ASP A 78 -1.79 -8.68 1.26
CA ASP A 78 -1.13 -8.44 -0.02
C ASP A 78 -1.73 -9.36 -1.10
N GLU A 79 -2.50 -8.80 -2.03
CA GLU A 79 -3.02 -9.53 -3.20
C GLU A 79 -2.07 -9.46 -4.41
N VAL A 80 -0.95 -8.71 -4.32
CA VAL A 80 0.03 -8.55 -5.41
C VAL A 80 0.98 -9.72 -5.45
N GLU A 81 1.74 -9.95 -4.37
CA GLU A 81 2.73 -11.03 -4.29
C GLU A 81 2.37 -12.10 -3.25
N GLY A 82 1.31 -11.88 -2.46
CA GLY A 82 0.90 -12.78 -1.38
C GLY A 82 1.85 -12.74 -0.19
N PHE A 83 2.53 -11.61 0.03
CA PHE A 83 3.46 -11.43 1.13
C PHE A 83 2.74 -11.26 2.46
N GLU A 84 3.08 -12.11 3.43
CA GLU A 84 2.58 -12.01 4.80
C GLU A 84 3.59 -11.22 5.66
N PRO A 85 3.26 -10.01 6.13
CA PRO A 85 4.16 -9.22 6.97
C PRO A 85 4.41 -9.90 8.32
N VAL A 86 5.60 -9.68 8.87
CA VAL A 86 6.02 -10.28 10.13
C VAL A 86 5.41 -9.48 11.30
N THR A 87 4.72 -10.19 12.20
CA THR A 87 3.98 -9.61 13.34
C THR A 87 4.78 -9.56 14.65
N ALA A 88 6.06 -9.93 14.62
CA ALA A 88 6.90 -10.18 15.80
C ALA A 88 7.33 -8.91 16.56
#